data_AF-A0A3C2CKR0-F1
#
_entry.id   AF-A0A3C2CKR0-F1
#
_cell.length_a   1.000
_cell.length_b   1.000
_cell.length_c   1.000
_cell.angle_alpha   90.00
_cell.angle_beta   90.00
_cell.angle_gamma   90.00
#
_symmetry.space_group_name_H-M   'P 1'
#
loop_
_entity.id
_entity.type
_entity.pdbx_description
1 polymer ?
#
loop_
_entity_poly.entity_id
_entity_poly.type
_entity_poly.pdbx_seq_one_letter_code
_entity_poly.pdbx_strand_id
1 'polypeptide(L)' 'MSDGVAGLSMYDWPEVQKHNDALWEMIFQSLKKRNITAPQYLTREKDHYEIWLATDLIIGQTCGLNAIRELQGRVEVLG' A
#
# COMPACT_ATOMS: atom_id res chain seq x y z
N MET A 1 5.67 -11.41 13.85
CA MET A 1 5.27 -10.02 13.55
C MET A 1 5.19 -9.94 12.04
N SER A 2 4.06 -9.54 11.47
CA SER A 2 3.94 -9.34 10.03
C SER A 2 4.82 -8.18 9.61
N ASP A 3 5.39 -8.23 8.41
CA ASP A 3 6.19 -7.13 7.84
C ASP A 3 5.31 -5.92 7.42
N GLY A 4 4.02 -5.93 7.76
CA GLY A 4 3.02 -4.93 7.36
C GLY A 4 2.26 -5.33 6.10
N VAL A 5 1.33 -4.46 5.68
CA VAL A 5 0.58 -4.58 4.43
C VAL A 5 0.88 -3.38 3.54
N ALA A 6 1.18 -3.64 2.27
CA ALA A 6 1.27 -2.59 1.26
C ALA A 6 0.50 -3.06 0.02
N GLY A 7 -0.34 -2.19 -0.54
CA GLY A 7 -1.18 -2.57 -1.67
C GLY A 7 -1.50 -1.39 -2.57
N LEU A 8 -1.14 -1.51 -3.85
CA LEU A 8 -1.52 -0.57 -4.91
C LEU A 8 -2.65 -1.13 -5.78
N SER A 9 -3.49 -2.02 -5.22
CA SER A 9 -4.33 -2.94 -5.97
C SER A 9 -5.51 -2.28 -6.71
N MET A 10 -5.95 -1.09 -6.33
CA MET A 10 -7.15 -0.46 -6.90
C MET A 10 -7.04 -0.17 -8.41
N TYR A 11 -5.82 0.12 -8.89
CA TYR A 11 -5.53 0.35 -10.30
C TYR A 11 -4.36 -0.53 -10.79
N ASP A 12 -4.23 -1.75 -10.25
CA ASP A 12 -3.11 -2.67 -10.53
C ASP A 12 -3.43 -3.69 -11.64
N TRP A 13 -3.79 -3.20 -12.82
CA TRP A 13 -4.03 -4.05 -13.98
C TRP A 13 -2.76 -4.81 -14.41
N PRO A 14 -2.89 -6.01 -15.02
CA PRO A 14 -1.73 -6.82 -15.42
C PRO A 14 -0.67 -6.06 -16.24
N GLU A 15 -1.11 -5.11 -17.08
CA GLU A 15 -0.25 -4.30 -17.93
C GLU A 15 0.62 -3.30 -17.13
N VAL A 16 0.15 -2.88 -15.95
CA VAL A 16 0.84 -1.89 -15.09
C VAL A 16 1.56 -2.52 -13.91
N GLN A 17 1.27 -3.77 -13.55
CA GLN A 17 1.87 -4.46 -12.39
C GLN A 17 3.39 -4.35 -12.32
N LYS A 18 4.09 -4.56 -13.44
CA LYS A 18 5.57 -4.45 -13.49
C LYS A 18 6.08 -3.07 -13.06
N HIS A 19 5.32 -2.01 -13.34
CA HIS A 19 5.69 -0.64 -12.99
C HIS A 19 5.37 -0.36 -11.52
N ASN A 20 4.26 -0.88 -11.02
CA ASN A 20 3.90 -0.81 -9.60
C ASN A 20 4.90 -1.59 -8.72
N ASP A 21 5.36 -2.75 -9.18
CA ASP A 21 6.41 -3.52 -8.51
C ASP A 21 7.74 -2.77 -8.47
N ALA A 22 8.17 -2.17 -9.59
CA ALA A 22 9.38 -1.36 -9.64
C ALA A 22 9.28 -0.12 -8.72
N LEU A 23 8.12 0.54 -8.69
CA LEU A 23 7.87 1.65 -7.77
C LEU A 23 7.96 1.20 -6.32
N TRP A 24 7.29 0.10 -5.97
CA TRP A 24 7.30 -0.45 -4.62
C TRP A 24 8.70 -0.88 -4.20
N GLU A 25 9.48 -1.51 -5.08
CA GLU A 25 10.86 -1.90 -4.79
C GLU A 25 11.72 -0.69 -4.40
N MET A 26 11.61 0.43 -5.14
CA MET A 26 12.33 1.66 -4.80
C MET A 26 11.91 2.24 -3.44
N ILE A 27 10.62 2.18 -3.13
CA ILE A 27 10.07 2.60 -1.84
C ILE A 27 10.61 1.69 -0.72
N PHE A 28 10.49 0.37 -0.89
CA PHE A 28 10.95 -0.63 0.05
C PHE A 28 12.44 -0.48 0.38
N GLN A 29 13.30 -0.30 -0.63
CA GLN A 29 14.73 -0.06 -0.40
C GLN A 29 14.97 1.25 0.39
N SER A 30 14.16 2.28 0.14
CA SER A 30 14.24 3.56 0.85
C SER A 30 13.76 3.46 2.30
N LEU A 31 12.74 2.65 2.57
CA LEU A 31 12.25 2.34 3.92
C LEU A 31 13.27 1.51 4.69
N LYS A 32 13.84 0.48 4.05
CA LYS A 32 14.88 -0.38 4.62
C LYS A 32 16.11 0.42 5.05
N LYS A 33 16.58 1.37 4.22
CA LYS A 33 17.70 2.28 4.56
C LYS A 33 17.43 3.13 5.81
N ARG A 34 16.15 3.34 6.15
CA ARG A 34 15.70 4.11 7.32
C ARG A 34 15.31 3.21 8.50
N ASN A 35 15.58 1.90 8.41
CA ASN A 35 15.18 0.89 9.39
C ASN A 35 13.66 0.84 9.65
N ILE A 36 12.86 1.12 8.63
CA ILE A 36 11.40 0.98 8.67
C ILE A 36 11.04 -0.39 8.10
N THR A 37 10.34 -1.21 8.88
CA THR A 37 9.82 -2.53 8.45
C THR A 37 8.68 -2.34 7.45
N ALA A 38 8.72 -3.09 6.35
CA ALA A 38 7.71 -3.09 5.30
C ALA A 38 7.72 -4.44 4.56
N PRO A 39 6.61 -4.84 3.90
CA PRO A 39 6.58 -6.10 3.17
C PRO A 39 7.42 -6.01 1.88
N GLN A 40 8.12 -7.08 1.53
CA GLN A 40 8.96 -7.10 0.33
C GLN A 40 8.15 -6.93 -0.98
N TYR A 41 6.89 -7.39 -0.99
CA TYR A 41 6.03 -7.39 -2.17
C TYR A 41 4.68 -6.73 -1.89
N LEU A 42 4.04 -6.22 -2.94
CA LEU A 42 2.67 -5.71 -2.87
C LEU A 42 1.68 -6.85 -2.63
N THR A 43 0.68 -6.58 -1.79
CA THR A 43 -0.44 -7.47 -1.51
C THR A 43 -1.50 -7.31 -2.60
N ARG A 44 -1.74 -8.38 -3.36
CA ARG A 44 -2.70 -8.40 -4.49
C ARG A 44 -3.90 -9.31 -4.28
N GLU A 45 -3.77 -10.30 -3.39
CA GLU A 45 -4.78 -11.35 -3.20
C GLU A 45 -5.86 -11.00 -2.15
N LYS A 46 -5.78 -9.80 -1.55
CA LYS A 46 -6.74 -9.33 -0.53
C LYS A 46 -7.71 -8.32 -1.09
N ASP A 47 -8.89 -8.25 -0.49
CA ASP A 47 -9.86 -7.19 -0.76
C ASP A 47 -9.28 -5.81 -0.41
N HIS A 48 -9.69 -4.77 -1.13
CA HIS A 48 -9.19 -3.42 -0.92
C HIS A 48 -9.48 -2.90 0.50
N TYR A 49 -10.65 -3.20 1.07
CA TYR A 49 -10.97 -2.79 2.44
C TYR A 49 -10.13 -3.53 3.47
N GLU A 50 -9.81 -4.81 3.24
CA GLU A 50 -8.91 -5.55 4.11
C GLU A 50 -7.51 -4.95 4.14
N ILE A 51 -7.03 -4.42 3.01
CA ILE A 51 -5.76 -3.69 2.94
C ILE A 51 -5.89 -2.35 3.65
N TRP A 52 -6.88 -1.53 3.30
CA TRP A 52 -7.00 -0.16 3.82
C TRP A 52 -7.27 -0.09 5.33
N LEU A 53 -7.95 -1.09 5.89
CA LEU A 53 -8.28 -1.15 7.31
C LEU A 53 -7.25 -1.96 8.12
N ALA A 54 -6.20 -2.48 7.49
CA ALA A 54 -5.12 -3.17 8.20
C ALA A 54 -4.43 -2.21 9.18
N THR A 55 -4.30 -2.62 10.44
CA THR A 55 -3.64 -1.81 11.48
C THR A 55 -2.13 -1.66 11.26
N ASP A 56 -1.55 -2.53 10.43
CA ASP A 56 -0.15 -2.52 10.00
C ASP A 56 -0.01 -2.10 8.52
N LEU A 57 -0.96 -1.31 8.01
CA LEU A 57 -0.89 -0.70 6.68
C LEU A 57 0.32 0.26 6.59
N ILE A 58 1.22 -0.02 5.65
CA ILE A 58 2.36 0.83 5.32
C ILE A 58 1.97 1.85 4.25
N ILE A 59 1.47 1.37 3.10
CA ILE A 59 0.99 2.20 1.98
C ILE A 59 -0.19 1.51 1.30
N GLY A 60 -1.27 2.27 1.06
CA GLY A 60 -2.42 1.82 0.30
C GLY A 60 -2.73 2.77 -0.87
N GLN A 61 -3.22 2.24 -1.98
CA GLN A 61 -3.84 3.04 -3.04
C GLN A 61 -5.36 2.99 -2.91
N THR A 62 -5.99 4.15 -2.96
CA THR A 62 -7.45 4.30 -2.88
C THR A 62 -7.92 5.44 -3.79
N CYS A 63 -9.23 5.50 -4.04
CA CYS A 63 -9.82 6.65 -4.74
C CYS A 63 -10.14 7.77 -3.74
N GLY A 64 -10.30 8.99 -4.24
CA GLY A 64 -10.59 10.15 -3.38
C GLY A 64 -11.89 10.01 -2.57
N LEU A 65 -12.89 9.28 -3.09
CA LEU A 65 -14.14 9.04 -2.36
C LEU A 65 -13.89 8.26 -1.08
N ASN A 66 -13.12 7.18 -1.17
CA ASN A 66 -12.88 6.29 -0.03
C ASN A 66 -11.91 6.89 1.00
N ALA A 67 -10.98 7.73 0.53
CA ALA A 67 -10.13 8.54 1.40
C ALA A 67 -10.95 9.43 2.35
N ILE A 68 -12.06 10.00 1.87
CA ILE A 68 -12.91 10.91 2.65
C ILE A 68 -13.96 10.15 3.47
N ARG A 69 -14.56 9.10 2.92
CA ARG A 69 -15.67 8.40 3.59
C ARG A 69 -15.20 7.40 4.64
N GLU A 70 -14.38 6.43 4.25
CA GLU A 70 -14.03 5.30 5.11
C GLU A 70 -12.69 5.48 5.82
N LEU A 71 -11.74 6.22 5.23
CA LEU A 71 -10.36 6.32 5.72
C LEU A 71 -10.02 7.64 6.40
N GLN A 72 -10.95 8.60 6.42
CA GLN A 72 -10.72 9.91 7.05
C GLN A 72 -10.39 9.74 8.53
N GLY A 73 -9.26 10.32 8.95
CA GLY A 73 -8.76 10.25 10.34
C GLY A 73 -8.17 8.89 10.75
N ARG A 74 -8.10 7.91 9.82
CA ARG A 74 -7.46 6.60 10.04
C ARG A 74 -6.11 6.50 9.35
N VAL A 75 -5.96 7.19 8.23
CA VAL A 75 -4.74 7.19 7.41
C VAL A 75 -4.31 8.62 7.12
N GLU A 76 -3.04 8.78 6.75
CA GLU A 76 -2.52 10.03 6.19
C GLU A 76 -2.53 9.92 4.66
N VAL A 77 -3.07 10.94 3.99
CA VAL A 77 -3.04 11.00 2.52
C VAL A 77 -1.67 11.52 2.07
N LEU A 78 -0.96 10.73 1.29
CA LEU A 78 0.33 11.10 0.71
C LEU A 78 0.10 11.75 -0.66
N GLY A 79 0.10 13.08 -0.73
CA GLY A 79 -0.08 13.84 -1.98
C GLY A 79 -0.72 15.20 -1.78
#